data_AF-A0A8H3C3N1-F1
#
_entry.id   AF-A0A8H3C3N1-F1
#
_cell.length_a   1.000
_cell.length_b   1.000
_cell.length_c   1.000
_cell.angle_alpha   90.00
_cell.angle_beta   90.00
_cell.angle_gamma   90.00
#
_symmetry.space_group_name_H-M   'P 1'
#
loop_
_entity.id
_entity.type
_entity.pdbx_description
1 polymer ?
#
loop_
_entity_poly.entity_id
_entity_poly.type
_entity_poly.pdbx_seq_one_letter_code
_entity_poly.pdbx_strand_id
1 'polypeptide(L)'
;MMPKLKSPFARLPSAPLPGSSYYISNTVIIAKRVALGLEAPIRIKSDKWADGNPLYDWLQRYSNVKIESIQLRKEQKAPFFHEYIAIELSNGSYFRIDRRQLPDEQSPMSSTERNGVEAYDTIEQITSLDDSMYNPSDYLVQIYFERGVNLSVIAYTCDAISKDFRASAYTLQRYNCYFYAQTILLCTLCEQLSVPRRSAIWVC
;
A
#
# COMPACT_ATOMS: atom_id res chain seq x y z
N MET A 1 -51.41 -22.80 12.44
CA MET A 1 -50.86 -22.22 11.19
C MET A 1 -49.56 -21.52 11.55
N MET A 2 -48.41 -22.17 11.36
CA MET A 2 -47.09 -21.63 11.75
C MET A 2 -46.43 -20.91 10.57
N PRO A 3 -45.80 -19.74 10.75
CA PRO A 3 -45.11 -19.05 9.68
C PRO A 3 -43.78 -19.75 9.38
N LYS A 4 -43.50 -19.98 8.10
CA LYS A 4 -42.21 -20.50 7.61
C LYS A 4 -41.13 -19.42 7.76
N LEU A 5 -40.12 -19.70 8.58
CA LEU A 5 -38.90 -18.90 8.68
C LEU A 5 -38.14 -18.99 7.34
N LYS A 6 -37.93 -17.85 6.67
CA LYS A 6 -37.08 -17.78 5.48
C LYS A 6 -35.61 -17.80 5.93
N SER A 7 -34.87 -18.79 5.43
CA SER A 7 -33.43 -18.94 5.61
C SER A 7 -32.69 -17.67 5.14
N PRO A 8 -31.76 -17.09 5.94
CA PRO A 8 -31.10 -15.82 5.64
C PRO A 8 -29.90 -15.95 4.69
N PHE A 9 -29.67 -17.13 4.09
CA PHE A 9 -28.58 -17.32 3.14
C PHE A 9 -28.93 -16.73 1.76
N ALA A 10 -28.99 -15.40 1.71
CA ALA A 10 -28.79 -14.68 0.46
C ALA A 10 -27.38 -15.03 -0.05
N ARG A 11 -27.31 -15.53 -1.29
CA ARG A 11 -26.04 -15.81 -1.97
C ARG A 11 -25.23 -14.51 -2.04
N LEU A 12 -24.10 -14.49 -1.33
CA LEU A 12 -23.11 -13.42 -1.43
C LEU A 12 -22.57 -13.37 -2.88
N PRO A 13 -22.39 -12.17 -3.46
CA PRO A 13 -21.74 -12.02 -4.76
C PRO A 13 -20.32 -12.63 -4.69
N SER A 14 -20.02 -13.54 -5.61
CA SER A 14 -18.76 -14.29 -5.65
C SER A 14 -17.57 -13.49 -6.21
N ALA A 15 -17.76 -12.21 -6.51
CA ALA A 15 -16.71 -11.35 -7.04
C ALA A 15 -16.76 -9.98 -6.32
N PRO A 16 -15.63 -9.47 -5.83
CA PRO A 16 -15.56 -8.10 -5.34
C PRO A 16 -15.95 -7.12 -6.47
N LEU A 17 -16.38 -5.90 -6.16
CA LEU A 17 -16.61 -4.87 -7.18
C LEU A 17 -15.27 -4.47 -7.86
N PRO A 18 -15.30 -3.92 -9.08
CA PRO A 18 -14.10 -3.35 -9.68
C PRO A 18 -13.54 -2.22 -8.82
N GLY A 19 -12.23 -2.24 -8.52
CA GLY A 19 -11.60 -1.30 -7.57
C GLY A 19 -11.76 -1.65 -6.08
N SER A 20 -12.41 -2.76 -5.73
CA SER A 20 -12.75 -3.08 -4.33
C SER A 20 -11.71 -3.93 -3.59
N SER A 21 -10.46 -3.50 -3.50
CA SER A 21 -9.57 -4.00 -2.44
C SER A 21 -9.77 -3.18 -1.15
N TYR A 22 -11.02 -2.86 -0.82
CA TYR A 22 -11.36 -2.07 0.36
C TYR A 22 -11.11 -2.92 1.61
N TYR A 23 -9.88 -2.88 2.14
CA TYR A 23 -9.52 -3.43 3.45
C TYR A 23 -10.53 -3.02 4.54
N ILE A 24 -11.08 -1.81 4.48
CA ILE A 24 -11.94 -1.26 5.55
C ILE A 24 -13.42 -1.62 5.40
N SER A 25 -13.88 -1.92 4.19
CA SER A 25 -15.28 -2.29 3.94
C SER A 25 -15.47 -3.79 3.72
N ASN A 26 -14.38 -4.57 3.70
CA ASN A 26 -14.44 -6.01 3.48
C ASN A 26 -14.16 -6.78 4.77
N THR A 27 -15.24 -7.11 5.49
CA THR A 27 -15.22 -7.89 6.73
C THR A 27 -14.43 -9.20 6.62
N VAL A 28 -14.39 -9.81 5.42
CA VAL A 28 -13.64 -11.05 5.17
C VAL A 28 -12.13 -10.81 5.25
N ILE A 29 -11.62 -9.71 4.68
CA ILE A 29 -10.20 -9.37 4.74
C ILE A 29 -9.80 -9.07 6.18
N ILE A 30 -10.61 -8.29 6.90
CA ILE A 30 -10.36 -7.97 8.32
C ILE A 30 -10.28 -9.26 9.15
N ALA A 31 -11.27 -10.15 9.01
CA ALA A 31 -11.29 -11.42 9.74
C ALA A 31 -10.07 -12.30 9.42
N LYS A 32 -9.67 -12.37 8.13
CA LYS A 32 -8.49 -13.14 7.70
C LYS A 32 -7.20 -12.58 8.31
N ARG A 33 -7.02 -11.25 8.35
CA ARG A 33 -5.84 -10.62 8.97
C ARG A 33 -5.75 -10.89 10.46
N VAL A 34 -6.88 -10.80 11.18
CA VAL A 34 -6.96 -11.13 12.61
C VAL A 34 -6.60 -12.60 12.84
N ALA A 35 -7.14 -13.51 12.03
CA ALA A 35 -6.84 -14.95 12.14
C ALA A 35 -5.36 -15.27 11.86
N LEU A 36 -4.70 -14.47 11.02
CA LEU A 36 -3.27 -14.59 10.70
C LEU A 36 -2.35 -13.83 11.66
N GLY A 37 -2.90 -13.10 12.63
CA GLY A 37 -2.12 -12.31 13.59
C GLY A 37 -1.34 -11.14 12.97
N LEU A 38 -1.81 -10.61 11.84
CA LEU A 38 -1.15 -9.48 11.17
C LEU A 38 -1.40 -8.17 11.90
N GLU A 39 -0.41 -7.27 11.89
CA GLU A 39 -0.55 -5.92 12.43
C GLU A 39 -1.74 -5.19 11.80
N ALA A 40 -2.35 -4.28 12.57
CA ALA A 40 -3.34 -3.37 12.03
C ALA A 40 -2.66 -2.46 10.97
N PRO A 41 -3.25 -2.31 9.78
CA PRO A 41 -2.88 -1.30 8.81
C PRO A 41 -2.74 0.07 9.42
N ILE A 42 -1.67 0.75 9.07
CA ILE A 42 -1.48 2.14 9.45
C ILE A 42 -2.02 3.07 8.37
N ARG A 43 -2.56 4.19 8.83
CA ARG A 43 -3.05 5.27 7.99
C ARG A 43 -2.01 6.39 7.98
N ILE A 44 -1.54 6.77 6.80
CA ILE A 44 -0.62 7.91 6.65
C ILE A 44 -1.44 9.19 6.49
N LYS A 45 -1.12 10.21 7.29
CA LYS A 45 -1.73 11.56 7.26
C LYS A 45 -0.65 12.62 7.47
N SER A 46 -0.97 13.86 7.09
CA SER A 46 -0.14 15.04 7.31
C SER A 46 -0.11 15.47 8.79
N ASP A 47 0.34 14.58 9.67
CA ASP A 47 0.46 14.83 11.09
C ASP A 47 1.91 15.20 11.46
N LYS A 48 2.10 15.70 12.69
CA LYS A 48 3.43 16.00 13.21
C LYS A 48 4.27 14.72 13.26
N TRP A 49 5.55 14.82 12.88
CA TRP A 49 6.48 13.69 12.91
C TRP A 49 7.04 13.49 14.33
N ALA A 50 6.28 12.79 15.17
CA ALA A 50 6.61 12.50 16.57
C ALA A 50 5.82 11.29 17.08
N ASP A 51 6.11 10.84 18.30
CA ASP A 51 5.40 9.76 18.98
C ASP A 51 3.86 9.94 18.90
N GLY A 52 3.16 8.87 18.56
CA GLY A 52 1.71 8.86 18.34
C GLY A 52 1.29 9.12 16.89
N ASN A 53 2.21 9.49 16.00
CA ASN A 53 1.98 9.45 14.57
C ASN A 53 2.13 8.00 14.07
N PRO A 54 1.11 7.39 13.42
CA PRO A 54 1.16 5.98 13.02
C PRO A 54 2.34 5.60 12.13
N LEU A 55 2.75 6.49 11.21
CA LEU A 55 3.88 6.26 10.31
C LEU A 55 5.22 6.39 11.05
N TYR A 56 5.33 7.37 11.95
CA TYR A 56 6.49 7.52 12.83
C TYR A 56 6.66 6.29 13.72
N ASP A 57 5.61 5.90 14.42
CA ASP A 57 5.61 4.77 15.34
C ASP A 57 5.93 3.46 14.62
N TRP A 58 5.40 3.28 13.40
CA TRP A 58 5.76 2.15 12.55
C TRP A 58 7.24 2.14 12.19
N LEU A 59 7.79 3.28 11.75
CA LEU A 59 9.23 3.37 11.46
C LEU A 59 10.08 3.05 12.69
N GLN A 60 9.67 3.51 13.89
CA GLN A 60 10.40 3.21 15.13
C GLN A 60 10.42 1.71 15.46
N ARG A 61 9.28 1.00 15.29
CA ARG A 61 9.20 -0.46 15.49
C ARG A 61 10.15 -1.23 14.57
N TYR A 62 10.37 -0.71 13.37
CA TYR A 62 11.21 -1.33 12.34
C TYR A 62 12.54 -0.60 12.11
N SER A 63 13.00 0.22 13.06
CA SER A 63 14.14 1.13 12.91
C SER A 63 15.49 0.45 12.61
N ASN A 64 15.67 -0.79 13.05
CA ASN A 64 16.88 -1.58 12.82
C ASN A 64 16.77 -2.54 11.63
N VAL A 65 15.67 -2.47 10.88
CA VAL A 65 15.36 -3.42 9.81
C VAL A 65 15.55 -2.74 8.45
N LYS A 66 16.12 -3.46 7.49
CA LYS A 66 16.34 -2.95 6.13
C LYS A 66 15.35 -3.56 5.16
N ILE A 67 15.10 -2.85 4.07
CA ILE A 67 14.38 -3.38 2.91
C ILE A 67 15.34 -4.30 2.15
N GLU A 68 15.02 -5.58 2.08
CA GLU A 68 15.79 -6.58 1.32
C GLU A 68 15.32 -6.67 -0.13
N SER A 69 14.01 -6.60 -0.35
CA SER A 69 13.46 -6.58 -1.69
C SER A 69 12.26 -5.65 -1.79
N ILE A 70 12.07 -5.11 -2.99
CA ILE A 70 10.93 -4.25 -3.33
C ILE A 70 10.34 -4.69 -4.67
N GLN A 71 9.01 -4.72 -4.73
CA GLN A 71 8.24 -4.95 -5.93
C GLN A 71 7.33 -3.77 -6.22
N LEU A 72 7.30 -3.34 -7.48
CA LEU A 72 6.18 -2.59 -8.03
C LEU A 72 5.18 -3.59 -8.58
N ARG A 73 3.96 -3.60 -8.06
CA ARG A 73 2.92 -4.55 -8.45
C ARG A 73 1.73 -3.83 -9.05
N LYS A 74 1.03 -4.53 -9.97
CA LYS A 74 -0.17 -4.04 -10.65
C LYS A 74 -1.28 -5.08 -10.58
N GLU A 75 -2.42 -4.70 -10.01
CA GLU A 75 -3.60 -5.57 -9.94
C GLU A 75 -4.18 -5.82 -11.34
N GLN A 76 -4.61 -7.05 -11.61
CA GLN A 76 -5.09 -7.49 -12.93
C GLN A 76 -6.56 -7.12 -13.20
N LYS A 77 -7.27 -6.61 -12.20
CA LYS A 77 -8.72 -6.48 -12.26
C LYS A 77 -9.16 -5.17 -12.93
N ALA A 78 -9.75 -5.30 -14.13
CA ALA A 78 -10.39 -4.20 -14.83
C ALA A 78 -11.59 -3.60 -14.05
N PRO A 79 -11.96 -2.32 -14.30
CA PRO A 79 -11.34 -1.38 -15.24
C PRO A 79 -10.19 -0.58 -14.62
N PHE A 80 -9.88 -0.78 -13.33
CA PHE A 80 -8.87 -0.02 -12.60
C PHE A 80 -7.72 -0.93 -12.19
N PHE A 81 -6.64 -0.89 -12.95
CA PHE A 81 -5.42 -1.63 -12.64
C PHE A 81 -4.62 -0.85 -11.59
N HIS A 82 -4.77 -1.23 -10.33
CA HIS A 82 -4.16 -0.50 -9.22
C HIS A 82 -2.67 -0.84 -9.07
N GLU A 83 -1.82 0.17 -8.95
CA GLU A 83 -0.38 0.00 -8.66
C GLU A 83 -0.06 0.23 -7.19
N TYR A 84 0.83 -0.60 -6.65
CA TYR A 84 1.25 -0.55 -5.26
C TYR A 84 2.67 -1.06 -5.08
N ILE A 85 3.25 -0.78 -3.91
CA ILE A 85 4.57 -1.31 -3.53
C ILE A 85 4.37 -2.47 -2.56
N ALA A 86 5.11 -3.56 -2.78
CA ALA A 86 5.31 -4.61 -1.80
C ALA A 86 6.81 -4.67 -1.43
N ILE A 87 7.11 -4.76 -0.14
CA ILE A 87 8.48 -4.88 0.37
C ILE A 87 8.63 -6.08 1.27
N GLU A 88 9.83 -6.63 1.26
CA GLU A 88 10.33 -7.59 2.23
C GLU A 88 11.40 -6.91 3.07
N LEU A 89 11.29 -7.08 4.39
CA LEU A 89 12.26 -6.56 5.35
C LEU A 89 13.19 -7.66 5.83
N SER A 90 14.39 -7.30 6.29
CA SER A 90 15.44 -8.23 6.72
C SER A 90 15.14 -9.08 7.96
N ASN A 91 13.99 -8.87 8.59
CA ASN A 91 13.46 -9.73 9.64
C ASN A 91 12.41 -10.72 9.12
N GLY A 92 12.25 -10.84 7.80
CA GLY A 92 11.27 -11.71 7.13
C GLY A 92 9.84 -11.19 7.14
N SER A 93 9.61 -9.94 7.56
CA SER A 93 8.27 -9.33 7.49
C SER A 93 8.02 -8.68 6.14
N TYR A 94 6.77 -8.68 5.69
CA TYR A 94 6.37 -8.13 4.41
C TYR A 94 5.34 -7.02 4.60
N PHE A 95 5.43 -5.99 3.78
CA PHE A 95 4.49 -4.88 3.79
C PHE A 95 4.03 -4.52 2.39
N ARG A 96 2.76 -4.15 2.31
CA ARG A 96 2.11 -3.55 1.15
C ARG A 96 1.86 -2.07 1.44
N ILE A 97 2.13 -1.22 0.46
CA ILE A 97 1.97 0.23 0.57
C ILE A 97 1.07 0.70 -0.58
N ASP A 98 -0.05 1.33 -0.23
CA ASP A 98 -1.08 1.75 -1.19
C ASP A 98 -1.39 3.24 -1.07
N ARG A 99 -1.81 3.83 -2.19
CA ARG A 99 -2.55 5.10 -2.26
C ARG A 99 -3.86 4.89 -3.01
N ARG A 100 -4.99 5.24 -2.40
CA ARG A 100 -6.33 5.02 -2.97
C ARG A 100 -7.20 6.27 -2.85
N GLN A 101 -8.42 6.21 -3.36
CA GLN A 101 -9.49 7.13 -2.96
C GLN A 101 -10.10 6.65 -1.64
N LEU A 102 -10.83 7.54 -0.95
CA LEU A 102 -11.56 7.14 0.25
C LEU A 102 -12.57 6.00 -0.06
N PRO A 103 -12.67 4.97 0.79
CA PRO A 103 -13.62 3.88 0.61
C PRO A 103 -15.09 4.26 0.58
N ASP A 104 -15.42 5.35 1.25
CA ASP A 104 -16.76 5.88 1.49
C ASP A 104 -16.95 7.27 0.85
N GLU A 105 -16.17 7.57 -0.19
CA GLU A 105 -16.28 8.80 -0.96
C GLU A 105 -17.68 8.93 -1.56
N GLN A 106 -18.44 9.92 -1.09
CA GLN A 106 -19.80 10.18 -1.57
C GLN A 106 -19.82 10.70 -3.02
N SER A 107 -18.68 11.23 -3.48
CA SER A 107 -18.51 11.85 -4.81
C SER A 107 -17.21 11.38 -5.49
N PRO A 108 -17.12 10.12 -5.95
CA PRO A 108 -15.89 9.56 -6.53
C PRO A 108 -15.40 10.31 -7.78
N MET A 109 -16.29 10.99 -8.50
CA MET A 109 -15.94 11.80 -9.66
C MET A 109 -15.15 13.06 -9.31
N SER A 110 -15.18 13.54 -8.06
CA SER A 110 -14.41 14.72 -7.61
C SER A 110 -12.89 14.49 -7.72
N SER A 111 -12.45 13.25 -7.79
CA SER A 111 -11.06 12.89 -8.08
C SER A 111 -10.58 13.28 -9.49
N THR A 112 -11.49 13.60 -10.41
CA THR A 112 -11.16 14.14 -11.74
C THR A 112 -10.93 15.64 -11.73
N GLU A 113 -11.32 16.32 -10.65
CA GLU A 113 -11.16 17.76 -10.50
C GLU A 113 -9.72 18.12 -10.12
N ARG A 114 -9.37 19.40 -10.32
CA ARG A 114 -8.02 19.90 -10.08
C ARG A 114 -7.54 19.70 -8.64
N ASN A 115 -8.47 19.80 -7.68
CA ASN A 115 -8.17 19.69 -6.25
C ASN A 115 -8.21 18.24 -5.74
N GLY A 116 -8.80 17.33 -6.52
CA GLY A 116 -8.92 15.92 -6.15
C GLY A 116 -9.77 15.67 -4.91
N VAL A 117 -9.49 14.54 -4.27
CA VAL A 117 -10.11 14.08 -3.02
C VAL A 117 -9.03 13.74 -1.99
N GLU A 118 -9.42 13.45 -0.75
CA GLU A 118 -8.45 12.98 0.25
C GLU A 118 -7.78 11.69 -0.24
N ALA A 119 -6.45 11.66 -0.25
CA ALA A 119 -5.74 10.44 -0.59
C ALA A 119 -5.84 9.42 0.53
N TYR A 120 -6.13 8.18 0.13
CA TYR A 120 -6.19 7.04 1.01
C TYR A 120 -4.87 6.24 1.05
N ASP A 121 -3.86 6.78 1.75
CA ASP A 121 -2.54 6.17 1.92
C ASP A 121 -2.48 5.19 3.11
N THR A 122 -1.93 3.98 2.90
CA THR A 122 -1.77 2.96 3.93
C THR A 122 -0.47 2.16 3.81
N ILE A 123 -0.03 1.61 4.94
CA ILE A 123 0.94 0.51 5.00
C ILE A 123 0.28 -0.67 5.72
N GLU A 124 0.28 -1.83 5.09
CA GLU A 124 -0.37 -3.04 5.58
C GLU A 124 0.63 -4.19 5.63
N GLN A 125 0.76 -4.87 6.78
CA GLN A 125 1.54 -6.11 6.82
C GLN A 125 0.85 -7.18 5.96
N ILE A 126 1.64 -7.92 5.18
CA ILE A 126 1.18 -9.03 4.32
C ILE A 126 1.97 -10.30 4.66
N THR A 127 1.49 -11.45 4.18
CA THR A 127 2.11 -12.76 4.48
C THR A 127 3.27 -13.11 3.57
N SER A 128 3.28 -12.59 2.34
CA SER A 128 4.36 -12.75 1.37
C SER A 128 4.22 -11.70 0.27
N LEU A 129 5.23 -11.58 -0.60
CA LEU A 129 5.17 -10.71 -1.76
C LEU A 129 4.06 -11.09 -2.77
N ASP A 130 3.66 -12.36 -2.80
CA ASP A 130 2.59 -12.91 -3.64
C ASP A 130 1.30 -13.17 -2.83
N ASP A 131 1.04 -12.37 -1.80
CA ASP A 131 -0.11 -12.57 -0.91
C ASP A 131 -1.44 -12.58 -1.68
N SER A 132 -2.10 -13.75 -1.67
CA SER A 132 -3.37 -13.98 -2.34
C SER A 132 -4.59 -13.47 -1.56
N MET A 133 -4.38 -12.77 -0.44
CA MET A 133 -5.44 -12.11 0.34
C MET A 133 -6.07 -10.94 -0.43
N TYR A 134 -5.33 -10.33 -1.34
CA TYR A 134 -5.77 -9.19 -2.14
C TYR A 134 -6.08 -9.61 -3.58
N ASN A 135 -6.48 -8.65 -4.42
CA ASN A 135 -6.68 -8.91 -5.84
C ASN A 135 -5.38 -9.47 -6.46
N PRO A 136 -5.48 -10.46 -7.36
CA PRO A 136 -4.34 -10.94 -8.13
C PRO A 136 -3.62 -9.79 -8.83
N SER A 137 -2.29 -9.85 -8.81
CA SER A 137 -1.43 -8.80 -9.35
C SER A 137 -0.16 -9.38 -9.96
N ASP A 138 0.36 -8.69 -10.96
CA ASP A 138 1.65 -8.96 -11.57
C ASP A 138 2.71 -8.05 -10.94
N TYR A 139 3.92 -8.56 -10.71
CA TYR A 139 5.06 -7.70 -10.42
C TYR A 139 5.60 -7.12 -11.74
N LEU A 140 5.58 -5.79 -11.86
CA LEU A 140 6.14 -5.07 -13.00
C LEU A 140 7.65 -4.92 -12.87
N VAL A 141 8.12 -4.75 -11.63
CA VAL A 141 9.53 -4.59 -11.26
C VAL A 141 9.76 -5.37 -9.97
N GLN A 142 10.88 -6.08 -9.89
CA GLN A 142 11.40 -6.72 -8.68
C GLN A 142 12.86 -6.30 -8.53
N ILE A 143 13.23 -5.83 -7.35
CA ILE A 143 14.61 -5.46 -7.05
C ILE A 143 15.00 -6.10 -5.73
N TYR A 144 16.18 -6.73 -5.71
CA TYR A 144 16.83 -7.28 -4.53
C TYR A 144 18.03 -6.40 -4.17
N PHE A 145 18.17 -6.08 -2.89
CA PHE A 145 19.22 -5.19 -2.39
C PHE A 145 20.29 -5.98 -1.64
N GLU A 146 21.48 -6.13 -2.23
CA GLU A 146 22.59 -6.88 -1.61
C GLU A 146 22.97 -6.42 -0.19
N ARG A 147 22.81 -5.13 0.12
CA ARG A 147 23.16 -4.54 1.43
C ARG A 147 21.94 -4.02 2.21
N GLY A 148 20.75 -4.24 1.65
CA GLY A 148 19.49 -3.64 2.08
C GLY A 148 19.43 -2.11 1.95
N VAL A 149 18.22 -1.55 1.89
CA VAL A 149 17.97 -0.10 1.91
C VAL A 149 17.32 0.30 3.23
N ASN A 150 17.65 1.48 3.77
CA ASN A 150 17.04 1.96 5.00
C ASN A 150 15.54 2.17 4.82
N LEU A 151 14.72 1.60 5.70
CA LEU A 151 13.26 1.73 5.65
C LEU A 151 12.77 3.18 5.74
N SER A 152 13.58 4.05 6.37
CA SER A 152 13.30 5.47 6.50
C SER A 152 13.09 6.18 5.17
N VAL A 153 13.70 5.73 4.06
CA VAL A 153 13.48 6.33 2.74
C VAL A 153 12.02 6.27 2.32
N ILE A 154 11.36 5.13 2.57
CA ILE A 154 9.94 4.94 2.26
C ILE A 154 9.12 5.84 3.19
N ALA A 155 9.39 5.80 4.49
CA ALA A 155 8.62 6.55 5.47
C ALA A 155 8.69 8.08 5.22
N TYR A 156 9.89 8.61 4.93
CA TYR A 156 10.06 10.04 4.61
C TYR A 156 9.47 10.41 3.25
N THR A 157 9.51 9.52 2.26
CA THR A 157 8.84 9.76 0.96
C THR A 157 7.33 9.87 1.16
N CYS A 158 6.74 8.93 1.89
CA CYS A 158 5.31 8.94 2.21
C CYS A 158 4.91 10.20 3.01
N ASP A 159 5.69 10.55 4.03
CA ASP A 159 5.47 11.76 4.83
C ASP A 159 5.54 13.04 3.99
N ALA A 160 6.57 13.16 3.13
CA ALA A 160 6.74 14.30 2.24
C ALA A 160 5.58 14.44 1.25
N ILE A 161 5.11 13.34 0.65
CA ILE A 161 3.94 13.35 -0.23
C ILE A 161 2.68 13.79 0.54
N SER A 162 2.49 13.30 1.77
CA SER A 162 1.33 13.63 2.60
C SER A 162 1.27 15.11 2.98
N LYS A 163 2.42 15.78 3.07
CA LYS A 163 2.54 17.21 3.44
C LYS A 163 2.61 18.14 2.24
N ASP A 164 2.84 17.64 1.03
CA ASP A 164 2.87 18.47 -0.18
C ASP A 164 1.48 19.02 -0.49
N PHE A 165 1.40 20.32 -0.75
CA PHE A 165 0.12 21.02 -0.98
C PHE A 165 -0.66 20.53 -2.21
N ARG A 166 -0.03 19.80 -3.12
CA ARG A 166 -0.68 19.22 -4.32
C ARG A 166 -0.74 17.70 -4.23
N ALA A 167 0.38 17.08 -3.92
CA ALA A 167 0.51 15.63 -3.96
C ALA A 167 -0.20 14.94 -2.80
N SER A 168 -0.54 15.66 -1.72
CA SER A 168 -1.36 15.13 -0.61
C SER A 168 -2.77 14.72 -1.03
N ALA A 169 -3.33 15.34 -2.07
CA ALA A 169 -4.63 14.97 -2.63
C ALA A 169 -4.50 13.79 -3.61
N TYR A 170 -5.54 12.97 -3.69
CA TYR A 170 -5.69 11.98 -4.75
C TYR A 170 -6.38 12.63 -5.96
N THR A 171 -5.70 12.60 -7.10
CA THR A 171 -6.29 12.98 -8.39
C THR A 171 -6.08 11.86 -9.39
N LEU A 172 -7.11 11.52 -10.17
CA LEU A 172 -7.00 10.47 -11.19
C LEU A 172 -5.93 10.80 -12.25
N GLN A 173 -5.69 12.09 -12.49
CA GLN A 173 -4.80 12.55 -13.56
C GLN A 173 -3.32 12.67 -13.15
N ARG A 174 -2.98 12.85 -11.87
CA ARG A 174 -1.61 13.23 -11.45
C ARG A 174 -1.09 12.51 -10.23
N TYR A 175 -1.85 12.53 -9.14
CA TYR A 175 -1.39 12.07 -7.82
C TYR A 175 -2.17 10.84 -7.36
N ASN A 176 -2.28 9.86 -8.25
CA ASN A 176 -2.97 8.59 -8.04
C ASN A 176 -2.00 7.50 -7.54
N CYS A 177 -2.45 6.24 -7.55
CA CYS A 177 -1.66 5.09 -7.14
C CYS A 177 -0.39 4.87 -7.96
N TYR A 178 -0.40 5.17 -9.26
CA TYR A 178 0.77 5.06 -10.15
C TYR A 178 1.87 6.02 -9.71
N PHE A 179 1.53 7.31 -9.55
CA PHE A 179 2.46 8.33 -9.07
C PHE A 179 3.09 7.91 -7.74
N TYR A 180 2.26 7.46 -6.81
CA TYR A 180 2.72 7.12 -5.47
C TYR A 180 3.68 5.94 -5.45
N ALA A 181 3.27 4.81 -6.03
CA ALA A 181 4.07 3.60 -6.05
C ALA A 181 5.39 3.82 -6.79
N GLN A 182 5.36 4.48 -7.95
CA GLN A 182 6.55 4.76 -8.75
C GLN A 182 7.48 5.78 -8.06
N THR A 183 6.94 6.77 -7.36
CA THR A 183 7.75 7.74 -6.59
C THR A 183 8.47 7.04 -5.44
N ILE A 184 7.78 6.17 -4.69
CA ILE A 184 8.40 5.38 -3.61
C ILE A 184 9.51 4.50 -4.17
N LEU A 185 9.26 3.79 -5.27
CA LEU A 185 10.29 2.97 -5.93
C LEU A 185 11.50 3.82 -6.32
N LEU A 186 11.28 4.93 -7.03
CA LEU A 186 12.35 5.81 -7.50
C LEU A 186 13.19 6.36 -6.34
N CYS A 187 12.56 6.90 -5.31
CA CYS A 187 13.25 7.42 -4.12
C CYS A 187 14.07 6.33 -3.42
N THR A 188 13.52 5.11 -3.30
CA THR A 188 14.22 3.96 -2.72
C THR A 188 15.47 3.59 -3.53
N LEU A 189 15.40 3.63 -4.85
CA LEU A 189 16.55 3.35 -5.73
C LEU A 189 17.60 4.45 -5.71
N CYS A 190 17.19 5.72 -5.61
CA CYS A 190 18.10 6.84 -5.47
C CYS A 190 18.94 6.75 -4.18
N GLU A 191 18.33 6.32 -3.06
CA GLU A 191 19.06 6.09 -1.81
C GLU A 191 20.18 5.05 -2.01
N GLN A 192 19.86 3.92 -2.65
CA GLN A 192 20.84 2.87 -2.94
C GLN A 192 22.00 3.36 -3.83
N LEU A 193 21.70 4.21 -4.81
CA LEU A 193 22.70 4.77 -5.72
C LEU A 193 23.56 5.87 -5.08
N SER A 194 23.04 6.54 -4.04
CA SER A 194 23.74 7.59 -3.31
C SER A 194 24.80 7.04 -2.33
N VAL A 195 24.77 5.72 -2.05
CA VAL A 195 25.83 5.03 -1.32
C VAL A 195 27.05 4.85 -2.25
N PRO A 196 28.25 5.35 -1.89
CA PRO A 196 29.44 5.25 -2.74
C PRO A 196 29.70 3.81 -3.19
N ARG A 197 29.67 3.58 -4.51
CA ARG A 197 29.91 2.27 -5.14
C ARG A 197 31.33 1.78 -4.84
N ARG A 198 31.47 0.92 -3.83
CA ARG A 198 32.48 -0.15 -3.90
C ARG A 198 31.83 -1.35 -4.56
N SER A 199 31.99 -1.39 -5.89
CA SER A 199 31.83 -2.53 -6.82
C SER A 199 30.53 -3.33 -6.72
N ALA A 200 29.64 -3.13 -7.69
CA ALA A 200 28.54 -4.05 -8.00
C ALA A 200 28.65 -4.44 -9.49
N ILE A 201 28.69 -5.75 -9.73
CA ILE A 201 28.71 -6.40 -11.04
C ILE A 201 27.25 -6.64 -11.43
N TRP A 202 26.86 -6.22 -12.64
CA TRP A 202 25.55 -6.52 -13.20
C TRP A 202 25.61 -7.90 -13.87
N VAL A 203 24.70 -8.80 -13.50
CA VAL A 203 24.44 -10.04 -14.25
C VAL A 203 23.12 -9.83 -14.99
N CYS A 204 23.17 -9.90 -16.32
CA CYS A 204 22.00 -9.90 -17.20
C CYS A 204 21.38 -11.30 -17.28
#